data_AF-Q9UKK0-F1
#
_entry.id   AF-Q9UKK0-F1
#
_cell.length_a   1.000
_cell.length_b   1.000
_cell.length_c   1.000
_cell.angle_alpha   90.00
_cell.angle_beta   90.00
_cell.angle_gamma   90.00
#
_symmetry.space_group_name_H-M   'P 1'
#
loop_
_entity.id
_entity.type
_entity.pdbx_description
1 polymer ?
#
loop_
_entity_poly.entity_id
_entity_poly.type
_entity_poly.pdbx_seq_one_letter_code
_entity_poly.pdbx_strand_id
1 'polypeptide(L)'
;YYLPKKFTQCNIEEYHDFLNSGGGACLFNKPSKLLDPPECGNGFIETGEECDCGTPAECVLEGAECCKKCTLTQDSQCSDGLCCKKCK
;
A
#
# COMPACT_ATOMS: atom_id res chain seq x y z
N TYR A 1 -20.62 17.89 -18.06
CA TYR A 1 -19.61 17.02 -18.70
C TYR A 1 -19.15 16.02 -17.66
N TYR A 2 -19.29 14.71 -17.90
CA TYR A 2 -18.84 13.67 -16.99
C TYR A 2 -17.59 13.02 -17.59
N LEU A 3 -16.46 13.11 -16.89
CA LEU A 3 -15.25 12.38 -17.24
C LEU A 3 -15.24 11.07 -16.44
N PRO A 4 -15.12 9.91 -17.11
CA PRO A 4 -15.02 8.63 -16.41
C PRO A 4 -13.75 8.58 -15.55
N LYS A 5 -13.88 8.08 -14.33
CA LYS A 5 -12.79 7.93 -13.34
C LYS A 5 -12.35 6.47 -13.16
N LYS A 6 -12.80 5.56 -14.04
CA LYS A 6 -12.53 4.13 -13.97
C LYS A 6 -11.97 3.63 -15.29
N PHE A 7 -11.03 2.70 -15.21
CA PHE A 7 -10.53 1.98 -16.37
C PHE A 7 -11.57 1.01 -16.90
N THR A 8 -11.51 0.74 -18.20
CA THR A 8 -12.27 -0.34 -18.82
C THR A 8 -11.61 -1.69 -18.52
N GLN A 9 -12.36 -2.78 -18.66
CA GLN A 9 -11.83 -4.13 -18.47
C GLN A 9 -10.63 -4.42 -19.38
N CYS A 10 -10.70 -4.03 -20.66
CA CYS A 10 -9.61 -4.22 -21.61
C CYS A 10 -8.34 -3.48 -21.18
N ASN A 11 -8.46 -2.25 -20.64
CA ASN A 11 -7.27 -1.52 -20.16
C ASN A 11 -6.63 -2.18 -18.94
N ILE A 12 -7.42 -2.79 -18.07
CA ILE A 12 -6.90 -3.52 -16.90
C ILE A 12 -6.13 -4.75 -17.35
N GLU A 13 -6.70 -5.53 -18.27
CA GLU A 13 -6.06 -6.75 -18.82
C GLU A 13 -4.74 -6.42 -19.54
N GLU A 14 -4.75 -5.44 -20.44
CA GLU A 14 -3.54 -5.01 -21.15
C GLU A 14 -2.44 -4.51 -20.20
N TYR A 15 -2.81 -3.78 -19.14
CA TYR A 15 -1.85 -3.29 -18.16
C TYR A 15 -1.25 -4.44 -17.33
N HIS A 16 -2.06 -5.43 -16.96
CA HIS A 16 -1.58 -6.63 -16.27
C HIS A 16 -0.59 -7.41 -17.15
N ASP A 17 -0.89 -7.61 -18.43
CA ASP A 17 0.01 -8.29 -19.37
C ASP A 17 1.32 -7.52 -19.56
N PHE A 18 1.26 -6.19 -19.64
CA PHE A 18 2.45 -5.34 -19.70
C PHE A 18 3.35 -5.55 -18.47
N LEU A 19 2.78 -5.48 -17.26
CA LEU A 19 3.52 -5.70 -16.01
C LEU A 19 4.10 -7.12 -15.95
N ASN A 20 3.32 -8.15 -16.31
CA ASN A 20 3.75 -9.55 -16.29
C ASN A 20 4.84 -9.86 -17.32
N SER A 21 4.90 -9.12 -18.43
CA SER A 21 5.96 -9.23 -19.43
C SER A 21 7.29 -8.57 -19.02
N GLY A 22 7.35 -7.98 -17.82
CA GLY A 22 8.52 -7.26 -17.29
C GLY A 22 8.52 -5.77 -17.60
N GLY A 23 7.45 -5.26 -18.22
CA GLY A 23 7.22 -3.83 -18.38
C GLY A 23 7.10 -3.13 -17.03
N GLY A 24 7.71 -1.95 -16.89
CA GLY A 24 7.59 -1.16 -15.66
C GLY A 24 8.28 -1.78 -14.44
N ALA A 25 9.31 -2.63 -14.63
CA ALA A 25 10.03 -3.29 -13.54
C ALA A 25 10.49 -2.35 -12.40
N CYS A 26 10.84 -1.09 -12.72
CA CYS A 26 11.21 -0.06 -11.73
C CYS A 26 10.04 0.51 -10.92
N LEU A 27 8.81 0.11 -11.18
CA LEU A 27 7.62 0.52 -10.42
C LEU A 27 7.31 -0.46 -9.28
N PHE A 28 7.96 -1.63 -9.25
CA PHE A 28 7.76 -2.64 -8.21
C PHE A 28 8.53 -2.34 -6.92
N ASN A 29 9.49 -1.42 -6.95
CA ASN A 29 10.13 -0.93 -5.73
C ASN A 29 9.32 0.20 -5.12
N LYS A 30 8.78 -0.05 -3.93
CA LYS A 30 8.09 0.96 -3.12
C LYS A 30 9.08 2.08 -2.77
N PRO A 31 8.80 3.36 -3.08
CA PRO A 31 9.65 4.47 -2.67
C PRO A 31 9.70 4.58 -1.14
N SER A 32 10.83 5.05 -0.62
CA SER A 32 11.04 5.24 0.82
C SER A 32 10.50 6.57 1.36
N LYS A 33 10.17 7.53 0.47
CA LYS A 33 9.66 8.86 0.81
C LYS A 33 8.81 9.41 -0.33
N LEU A 34 7.72 10.10 0.01
CA LEU A 34 6.91 10.91 -0.90
C LEU A 34 7.21 12.40 -0.69
N LEU A 35 6.82 13.25 -1.66
CA LEU A 35 7.07 14.70 -1.65
C LEU A 35 5.96 15.50 -0.95
N ASP A 36 4.80 14.87 -0.72
CA ASP A 36 3.63 15.47 -0.11
C ASP A 36 3.68 15.39 1.43
N PRO A 37 2.80 16.10 2.15
CA PRO A 37 2.67 15.91 3.59
C PRO A 37 2.32 14.45 3.92
N PRO A 38 2.78 13.91 5.06
CA PRO A 38 2.44 12.55 5.47
C PRO A 38 0.93 12.30 5.48
N GLU A 39 0.49 11.19 4.87
CA GLU A 39 -0.91 10.79 4.79
C GLU A 39 -1.14 9.35 5.26
N CYS A 40 -1.68 9.22 6.47
CA CYS A 40 -2.04 7.93 7.04
C CYS A 40 -3.11 7.21 6.20
N GLY A 41 -2.75 6.04 5.66
CA GLY A 41 -3.61 5.18 4.86
C GLY A 41 -3.29 5.20 3.37
N ASN A 42 -2.19 5.85 2.96
CA ASN A 42 -1.67 5.81 1.60
C ASN A 42 -0.76 4.59 1.36
N GLY A 43 -0.47 3.83 2.42
CA GLY A 43 0.35 2.63 2.41
C GLY A 43 1.84 2.92 2.49
N PHE A 44 2.29 4.14 2.74
CA PHE A 44 3.71 4.49 2.87
C PHE A 44 4.02 4.87 4.31
N ILE A 45 5.08 4.30 4.88
CA ILE A 45 5.53 4.72 6.22
C ILE A 45 6.23 6.06 6.08
N GLU A 46 5.56 7.12 6.51
CA GLU A 46 6.05 8.49 6.43
C GLU A 46 6.51 9.02 7.79
N THR A 47 6.97 10.28 7.83
CA THR A 47 7.49 10.85 9.08
C THR A 47 6.37 11.01 10.11
N GLY A 48 6.50 10.34 11.25
CA GLY A 48 5.50 10.36 12.33
C GLY A 48 4.63 9.12 12.41
N GLU A 49 4.79 8.18 11.48
CA GLU A 49 4.06 6.92 11.43
C GLU A 49 4.97 5.74 11.79
N GLU A 50 4.41 4.73 12.46
CA GLU A 50 5.12 3.48 12.76
C GLU A 50 4.75 2.34 11.80
N CYS A 51 3.63 2.50 11.11
CA CYS A 51 3.08 1.57 10.13
C CYS A 51 2.08 2.30 9.23
N ASP A 52 1.89 1.81 8.01
CA ASP A 52 0.77 2.17 7.16
C ASP A 52 0.36 0.95 6.32
N CYS A 53 -0.80 0.38 6.67
CA CYS A 53 -1.41 -0.79 6.03
C CYS A 53 -2.36 -0.43 4.86
N GLY A 54 -2.31 0.83 4.38
CA GLY A 54 -3.16 1.33 3.31
C GLY A 54 -4.52 1.80 3.79
N THR A 55 -5.48 1.85 2.86
CA THR A 55 -6.83 2.33 3.17
C THR A 55 -7.49 1.45 4.24
N PRO A 56 -8.52 1.93 4.95
CA PRO A 56 -9.21 1.12 5.96
C PRO A 56 -9.73 -0.22 5.43
N ALA A 57 -10.08 -0.31 4.14
CA ALA A 57 -10.53 -1.56 3.53
C ALA A 57 -9.38 -2.54 3.27
N GLU A 58 -8.23 -2.04 2.83
CA GLU A 58 -7.02 -2.84 2.60
C GLU A 58 -6.44 -3.34 3.93
N CYS A 59 -6.35 -2.45 4.92
CA CYS A 59 -5.82 -2.79 6.23
C CYS A 59 -6.61 -3.92 6.93
N VAL A 60 -7.94 -3.96 6.75
CA VAL A 60 -8.79 -5.06 7.27
C VAL A 60 -8.39 -6.42 6.69
N LEU A 61 -7.93 -6.45 5.45
CA LEU A 61 -7.45 -7.66 4.80
C LEU A 61 -6.03 -8.01 5.26
N GLU A 62 -5.15 -7.01 5.38
CA GLU A 62 -3.74 -7.18 5.72
C GLU A 62 -3.24 -6.04 6.61
N GLY A 63 -2.97 -6.33 7.89
CA GLY A 63 -2.32 -5.39 8.82
C GLY A 63 -3.16 -4.84 9.96
N ALA A 64 -4.50 -4.97 9.95
CA ALA A 64 -5.38 -4.42 10.99
C ALA A 64 -5.14 -4.97 12.42
N GLU A 65 -4.55 -6.15 12.55
CA GLU A 65 -4.12 -6.71 13.84
C GLU A 65 -2.92 -5.94 14.42
N CYS A 66 -2.06 -5.44 13.53
CA CYS A 66 -0.75 -4.91 13.87
C CYS A 66 -0.65 -3.39 13.79
N CYS A 67 -1.56 -2.74 13.05
CA CYS A 67 -1.53 -1.30 12.80
C CYS A 67 -2.90 -0.66 13.02
N LYS A 68 -2.92 0.46 13.77
CA LYS A 68 -4.13 1.23 14.05
C LYS A 68 -3.81 2.71 14.10
N LYS A 69 -4.50 3.50 13.25
CA LYS A 69 -4.25 4.95 13.11
C LYS A 69 -2.76 5.27 12.80
N CYS A 70 -2.15 4.47 11.93
CA CYS A 70 -0.74 4.54 11.55
C CYS A 70 0.26 4.45 12.72
N THR A 71 -0.15 3.75 13.77
CA THR A 71 0.65 3.40 14.94
C THR A 71 0.59 1.89 15.13
N LEU A 72 1.71 1.27 15.48
CA LEU A 72 1.72 -0.16 15.75
C LEU A 72 0.86 -0.45 16.98
N THR A 73 0.15 -1.56 16.95
CA THR A 73 -0.55 -2.07 18.14
C THR A 73 0.48 -2.53 19.17
N GLN A 74 0.03 -2.63 20.43
CA GLN A 74 0.90 -3.07 21.51
C GLN A 74 1.56 -4.41 21.16
N ASP A 75 2.87 -4.51 21.39
CA ASP A 75 3.72 -5.65 21.09
C ASP A 75 3.96 -5.97 19.61
N SER A 76 3.44 -5.18 18.67
CA SER A 76 3.73 -5.33 17.24
C SER A 76 5.11 -4.76 16.88
N GLN A 77 5.84 -5.43 15.98
CA GLN A 77 7.14 -5.00 15.44
C GLN A 77 7.07 -4.63 13.96
N CYS A 78 6.00 -5.06 13.28
CA CYS A 78 5.73 -4.81 11.88
C CYS A 78 4.21 -4.91 11.64
N SER A 79 3.74 -4.45 10.48
CA SER A 79 2.33 -4.49 10.09
C SER A 79 2.08 -5.31 8.83
N ASP A 80 2.83 -5.04 7.79
CA ASP A 80 2.69 -5.59 6.45
C ASP A 80 4.07 -5.99 5.87
N GLY A 81 4.04 -6.62 4.70
CA GLY A 81 5.25 -6.95 3.93
C GLY A 81 5.81 -8.36 4.15
N LEU A 82 6.69 -8.78 3.25
CA LEU A 82 7.19 -10.17 3.15
C LEU A 82 7.96 -10.66 4.39
N CYS A 83 8.50 -9.74 5.18
CA CYS A 83 9.26 -10.04 6.39
C CYS A 83 8.41 -9.98 7.67
N CYS A 84 7.11 -9.68 7.58
CA CYS A 84 6.23 -9.58 8.73
C CYS A 84 5.36 -10.83 8.87
N LYS A 85 5.37 -11.46 10.04
CA LYS A 85 4.53 -12.62 10.33
C LYS A 85 3.94 -12.51 11.74
N LYS A 86 2.62 -12.40 11.83
CA LYS A 86 1.90 -12.23 13.11
C LYS A 86 2.44 -11.04 13.92
N CYS A 87 2.57 -9.90 13.23
CA CYS A 87 3.09 -8.65 13.80
C CYS A 87 4.53 -8.73 14.34
N LYS A 88 5.34 -9.68 13.85
CA LYS A 88 6.75 -9.88 14.20
C LYS A 88 7.62 -10.01 12.96
#